data_AF-A0A969HKA9-F1
#
_entry.id   AF-A0A969HKA9-F1
#
_cell.length_a   1.000
_cell.length_b   1.000
_cell.length_c   1.000
_cell.angle_alpha   90.00
_cell.angle_beta   90.00
_cell.angle_gamma   90.00
#
_symmetry.space_group_name_H-M   'P 1'
#
loop_
_entity.id
_entity.type
_entity.pdbx_description
1 polymer ?
#
loop_
_entity_poly.entity_id
_entity_poly.type
_entity_poly.pdbx_seq_one_letter_code
_entity_poly.pdbx_strand_id
1 'polypeptide(L)'
;MNQPLPMRWIYLWILSLCFNLATAPSVRADRVTNAYKQIQKGEFDKAKEQLDKQLEKDSLSAGAFHIYAVYYFSENNPAYDIDSAYAFVRKAIDYYPQVNEKDLADWAKDDISLDAAYKLKSAVEVKAFSNATQENTVASFQAFLDKFPGAEDSKLAVAYRNKIAWEEAQSLNTLESYQYFINRFPQAEQIPDAIKRRDRFVYNAETQGGRLSDYRQFARNFPDNSYLSEAIEQIYVLRSVDHSIKNYHDFAQEYPKSEATKKAWDWLLALYQAEHGINNFIIQYPGYYQPDYLEKISQVDRLQYVPVYEQELLWFYG
;
A
#
# COMPACT_ATOMS: atom_id res chain seq x y z
N MET A 1 -13.67 80.67 85.66
CA MET A 1 -13.24 81.13 84.31
C MET A 1 -12.07 80.25 83.92
N ASN A 2 -12.31 79.36 82.96
CA ASN A 2 -11.60 78.10 82.76
C ASN A 2 -10.31 78.22 81.94
N GLN A 3 -9.38 77.32 82.25
CA GLN A 3 -8.06 77.14 81.66
C GLN A 3 -8.11 76.62 80.19
N PRO A 4 -7.02 76.76 79.40
CA PRO A 4 -6.96 76.21 78.05
C PRO A 4 -6.64 74.71 78.04
N LEU A 5 -7.30 73.97 77.12
CA LEU A 5 -7.10 72.55 76.83
C LEU A 5 -5.87 72.31 75.93
N PRO A 6 -5.26 71.10 75.95
CA PRO A 6 -3.94 70.85 75.38
C PRO A 6 -3.93 70.44 73.89
N MET A 7 -2.79 70.71 73.25
CA MET A 7 -2.37 70.21 71.94
C MET A 7 -2.55 68.70 71.79
N ARG A 8 -3.47 68.24 70.94
CA ARG A 8 -3.45 66.84 70.46
C ARG A 8 -4.19 66.53 69.14
N TRP A 9 -4.46 67.52 68.29
CA TRP A 9 -5.28 67.30 67.07
C TRP A 9 -4.68 67.83 65.75
N ILE A 10 -3.36 68.06 65.65
CA ILE A 10 -2.72 68.55 64.40
C ILE A 10 -1.94 67.45 63.65
N TYR A 11 -1.80 66.24 64.20
CA TYR A 11 -1.08 65.13 63.54
C TYR A 11 -1.99 64.05 62.94
N LEU A 12 -3.20 64.40 62.48
CA LEU A 12 -4.13 63.45 61.85
C LEU A 12 -4.64 63.86 60.47
N TRP A 13 -4.01 64.85 59.82
CA TRP A 13 -4.38 65.27 58.46
C TRP A 13 -3.20 65.31 57.46
N ILE A 14 -2.04 64.74 57.80
CA ILE A 14 -0.90 64.51 56.87
C ILE A 14 -0.50 63.02 56.83
N LEU A 15 -1.40 62.12 57.22
CA LEU A 15 -1.22 60.66 57.14
C LEU A 15 -2.36 60.01 56.33
N SER A 16 -2.81 60.69 55.28
CA SER A 16 -3.70 60.12 54.24
C SER A 16 -3.21 60.52 52.84
N LEU A 17 -1.89 60.66 52.68
CA LEU A 17 -1.25 60.90 51.38
C LEU A 17 -0.16 59.88 51.08
N CYS A 18 -0.42 58.63 51.42
CA CYS A 18 0.29 57.46 50.91
C CYS A 18 -0.74 56.40 50.53
N PHE A 19 -1.69 56.76 49.67
CA PHE A 19 -2.47 55.74 48.98
C PHE A 19 -1.52 55.09 47.98
N ASN A 20 -1.13 53.85 48.29
CA ASN A 20 -0.32 52.97 47.47
C ASN A 20 -0.78 53.01 46.00
N LEU A 21 -0.06 53.74 45.16
CA LEU A 21 0.12 53.41 43.75
C LEU A 21 1.11 52.26 43.65
N ALA A 22 0.80 51.15 44.31
CA ALA A 22 1.33 49.86 43.92
C ALA A 22 0.46 49.41 42.75
N THR A 23 0.77 49.86 41.54
CA THR A 23 0.38 49.10 40.36
C THR A 23 1.05 47.75 40.52
N ALA A 24 0.31 46.76 41.01
CA ALA A 24 0.71 45.38 40.83
C ALA A 24 1.09 45.26 39.35
N PRO A 25 2.26 44.72 38.99
CA PRO A 25 2.56 44.46 37.60
C PRO A 25 1.41 43.58 37.11
N SER A 26 0.50 44.18 36.35
CA SER A 26 -0.49 43.42 35.62
C SER A 26 0.36 42.58 34.68
N VAL A 27 0.58 41.33 35.05
CA VAL A 27 1.15 40.33 34.15
C VAL A 27 0.19 40.35 32.97
N ARG A 28 0.53 41.10 31.94
CA ARG A 28 -0.28 41.22 30.73
C ARG A 28 -0.15 39.84 30.12
N ALA A 29 -1.14 39.00 30.39
CA ALA A 29 -1.15 37.64 29.91
C ALA A 29 -0.91 37.66 28.41
N ASP A 30 0.01 36.82 27.95
CA ASP A 30 0.41 36.75 26.56
C ASP A 30 -0.80 36.45 25.66
N ARG A 31 -0.81 37.00 24.44
CA ARG A 31 -1.96 36.88 23.53
C ARG A 31 -2.25 35.43 23.18
N VAL A 32 -1.23 34.58 23.08
CA VAL A 32 -1.36 33.15 22.81
C VAL A 32 -2.12 32.45 23.94
N THR A 33 -1.67 32.62 25.17
CA THR A 33 -2.33 32.05 26.37
C THR A 33 -3.76 32.56 26.53
N ASN A 34 -4.01 33.85 26.27
CA ASN A 34 -5.36 34.42 26.36
C ASN A 34 -6.30 33.83 25.31
N ALA A 35 -5.83 33.69 24.06
CA ALA A 35 -6.62 33.07 23.00
C ALA A 35 -6.97 31.62 23.34
N TYR A 36 -6.02 30.85 23.87
CA TYR A 36 -6.28 29.47 24.29
C TYR A 36 -7.36 29.39 25.38
N LYS A 37 -7.31 30.24 26.39
CA LYS A 37 -8.33 30.34 27.45
C LYS A 37 -9.70 30.75 26.92
N GLN A 38 -9.75 31.56 25.85
CA GLN A 38 -11.00 31.96 25.21
C GLN A 38 -11.62 30.81 24.41
N ILE A 39 -10.81 30.02 23.70
CA ILE A 39 -11.25 28.77 23.03
C ILE A 39 -11.88 27.82 24.06
N GLN A 40 -11.23 27.60 25.19
CA GLN A 40 -11.75 26.74 26.27
C GLN A 40 -13.12 27.20 26.82
N LYS A 41 -13.42 28.50 26.72
CA LYS A 41 -14.71 29.09 27.13
C LYS A 41 -15.74 29.13 26.00
N GLY A 42 -15.39 28.68 24.79
CA GLY A 42 -16.23 28.80 23.59
C GLY A 42 -16.29 30.21 23.00
N GLU A 43 -15.41 31.12 23.43
CA GLU A 43 -15.36 32.50 22.94
C GLU A 43 -14.49 32.62 21.68
N PHE A 44 -14.89 31.93 20.60
CA PHE A 44 -14.09 31.76 19.38
C PHE A 44 -13.75 33.09 18.67
N ASP A 45 -14.69 34.04 18.60
CA ASP A 45 -14.43 35.34 17.96
C ASP A 45 -13.33 36.13 18.68
N LYS A 46 -13.35 36.12 20.01
CA LYS A 46 -12.34 36.79 20.83
C LYS A 46 -10.99 36.09 20.69
N ALA A 47 -10.99 34.76 20.69
CA ALA A 47 -9.77 33.97 20.49
C ALA A 47 -9.12 34.32 19.16
N LYS A 48 -9.91 34.32 18.07
CA LYS A 48 -9.44 34.68 16.74
C LYS A 48 -8.87 36.11 16.70
N GLU A 49 -9.55 37.08 17.30
CA GLU A 49 -9.06 38.46 17.38
C GLU A 49 -7.69 38.56 18.07
N GLN A 50 -7.48 37.80 19.17
CA GLN A 50 -6.18 37.76 19.85
C GLN A 50 -5.09 37.12 18.98
N LEU A 51 -5.40 36.04 18.27
CA LEU A 51 -4.47 35.35 17.39
C LEU A 51 -4.08 36.20 16.17
N ASP A 52 -5.06 36.87 15.54
CA ASP A 52 -4.81 37.79 14.42
C ASP A 52 -3.87 38.92 14.84
N LYS A 53 -4.17 39.58 15.97
CA LYS A 53 -3.29 40.61 16.53
C LYS A 53 -1.90 40.07 16.87
N GLN A 54 -1.79 38.82 17.31
CA GLN A 54 -0.49 38.21 17.59
C GLN A 54 0.30 38.01 16.29
N LEU A 55 -0.32 37.50 15.22
CA LEU A 55 0.33 37.32 13.92
C LEU A 55 0.63 38.65 13.20
N GLU A 56 -0.13 39.72 13.44
CA GLU A 56 0.22 41.07 12.98
C GLU A 56 1.51 41.59 13.62
N LYS A 57 1.74 41.26 14.90
CA LYS A 57 2.94 41.68 15.64
C LYS A 57 4.14 40.78 15.36
N ASP A 58 3.90 39.48 15.28
CA ASP A 58 4.88 38.44 15.02
C ASP A 58 4.28 37.41 14.04
N SER A 59 4.55 37.61 12.76
CA SER A 59 4.01 36.79 11.68
C SER A 59 4.45 35.32 11.70
N LEU A 60 5.48 34.99 12.49
CA LEU A 60 6.05 33.64 12.59
C LEU A 60 5.82 33.03 13.99
N SER A 61 4.86 33.56 14.74
CA SER A 61 4.61 33.14 16.11
C SER A 61 4.13 31.68 16.18
N ALA A 62 5.03 30.77 16.60
CA ALA A 62 4.73 29.34 16.73
C ALA A 62 3.55 29.08 17.68
N GLY A 63 3.48 29.80 18.80
CA GLY A 63 2.36 29.71 19.74
C GLY A 63 1.03 30.13 19.10
N ALA A 64 1.00 31.21 18.31
CA ALA A 64 -0.21 31.62 17.60
C ALA A 64 -0.65 30.57 16.57
N PHE A 65 0.28 29.99 15.82
CA PHE A 65 -0.04 28.89 14.90
C PHE A 65 -0.57 27.65 15.63
N HIS A 66 0.02 27.27 16.78
CA HIS A 66 -0.48 26.16 17.58
C HIS A 66 -1.92 26.43 18.03
N ILE A 67 -2.20 27.60 18.60
CA ILE A 67 -3.54 27.90 19.09
C ILE A 67 -4.55 28.11 17.95
N TYR A 68 -4.11 28.54 16.77
CA TYR A 68 -4.93 28.47 15.56
C TYR A 68 -5.29 27.03 15.18
N ALA A 69 -4.36 26.08 15.30
CA ALA A 69 -4.67 24.68 15.06
C ALA A 69 -5.71 24.15 16.07
N VAL A 70 -5.59 24.51 17.36
CA VAL A 70 -6.61 24.18 18.38
C VAL A 70 -7.96 24.81 18.03
N TYR A 71 -7.96 26.07 17.58
CA TYR A 71 -9.16 26.79 17.15
C TYR A 71 -9.89 26.02 16.03
N TYR A 72 -9.19 25.67 14.95
CA TYR A 72 -9.76 24.94 13.83
C TYR A 72 -10.12 23.49 14.17
N PHE A 73 -9.50 22.89 15.19
CA PHE A 73 -9.80 21.53 15.64
C PHE A 73 -10.84 21.43 16.76
N SER A 74 -11.39 22.55 17.22
CA SER A 74 -12.44 22.56 18.24
C SER A 74 -13.80 22.26 17.59
N GLU A 75 -14.37 21.07 17.82
CA GLU A 75 -15.59 20.60 17.10
C GLU A 75 -16.83 21.50 17.30
N ASN A 76 -16.90 22.26 18.39
CA ASN A 76 -17.96 23.23 18.67
C ASN A 76 -17.71 24.62 18.06
N ASN A 77 -16.57 24.83 17.41
CA ASN A 77 -16.27 26.05 16.68
C ASN A 77 -16.95 26.01 15.31
N PRO A 78 -17.75 27.02 14.93
CA PRO A 78 -18.32 27.10 13.57
C PRO A 78 -17.28 27.09 12.45
N ALA A 79 -16.03 27.48 12.75
CA ALA A 79 -14.92 27.43 11.82
C ALA A 79 -14.14 26.10 11.85
N TYR A 80 -14.68 25.04 12.48
CA TYR A 80 -14.01 23.73 12.54
C TYR A 80 -13.60 23.24 11.14
N ASP A 81 -12.33 22.95 10.97
CA ASP A 81 -11.76 22.48 9.70
C ASP A 81 -10.45 21.71 9.94
N ILE A 82 -10.45 20.43 9.58
CA ILE A 82 -9.33 19.52 9.84
C ILE A 82 -8.10 19.91 9.01
N ASP A 83 -8.31 20.34 7.76
CA ASP A 83 -7.22 20.72 6.86
C ASP A 83 -6.51 21.98 7.36
N SER A 84 -7.27 22.99 7.80
CA SER A 84 -6.74 24.20 8.41
C SER A 84 -6.01 23.89 9.71
N ALA A 85 -6.59 23.05 10.58
CA ALA A 85 -5.93 22.61 11.80
C ALA A 85 -4.58 21.96 11.51
N TYR A 86 -4.52 21.08 10.49
CA TYR A 86 -3.29 20.43 10.07
C TYR A 86 -2.25 21.42 9.52
N ALA A 87 -2.68 22.35 8.68
CA ALA A 87 -1.79 23.36 8.10
C ALA A 87 -1.16 24.24 9.20
N PHE A 88 -1.96 24.66 10.18
CA PHE A 88 -1.48 25.48 11.29
C PHE A 88 -0.59 24.72 12.26
N VAL A 89 -0.90 23.47 12.61
CA VAL A 89 -0.05 22.70 13.54
C VAL A 89 1.31 22.36 12.93
N ARG A 90 1.36 22.11 11.61
CA ARG A 90 2.64 21.95 10.90
C ARG A 90 3.49 23.21 10.97
N LYS A 91 2.91 24.38 10.68
CA LYS A 91 3.61 25.66 10.85
C LYS A 91 4.09 25.85 12.28
N ALA A 92 3.26 25.55 13.27
CA ALA A 92 3.66 25.65 14.67
C ALA A 92 4.90 24.82 14.96
N ILE A 93 4.89 23.53 14.57
CA ILE A 93 6.02 22.61 14.72
C ILE A 93 7.28 23.15 14.03
N ASP A 94 7.17 23.67 12.82
CA ASP A 94 8.31 24.20 12.04
C ASP A 94 8.95 25.44 12.71
N TYR A 95 8.15 26.28 13.39
CA TYR A 95 8.63 27.51 14.02
C TYR A 95 8.97 27.38 15.50
N TYR A 96 8.53 26.32 16.19
CA TYR A 96 8.85 26.07 17.60
C TYR A 96 10.35 26.14 17.94
N PRO A 97 11.29 25.64 17.10
CA PRO A 97 12.73 25.75 17.35
C PRO A 97 13.26 27.18 17.44
N GLN A 98 12.51 28.18 16.96
CA GLN A 98 12.92 29.59 16.93
C GLN A 98 12.37 30.38 18.14
N VAL A 99 11.54 29.76 18.98
CA VAL A 99 10.93 30.41 20.14
C VAL A 99 11.96 30.58 21.25
N ASN A 100 11.97 31.75 21.90
CA ASN A 100 12.86 32.01 23.02
C ASN A 100 12.43 31.25 24.30
N GLU A 101 13.37 30.99 25.20
CA GLU A 101 13.14 30.20 26.42
C GLU A 101 12.06 30.79 27.34
N LYS A 102 11.93 32.12 27.38
CA LYS A 102 10.94 32.80 28.21
C LYS A 102 9.53 32.49 27.75
N ASP A 103 9.26 32.66 26.46
CA ASP A 103 7.93 32.39 25.90
C ASP A 103 7.59 30.89 26.00
N LEU A 104 8.57 29.99 25.77
CA LEU A 104 8.40 28.56 26.01
C LEU A 104 7.99 28.25 27.47
N ALA A 105 8.67 28.86 28.44
CA ALA A 105 8.38 28.65 29.86
C ALA A 105 7.02 29.24 30.29
N ASP A 106 6.61 30.36 29.68
CA ASP A 106 5.31 30.97 29.96
C ASP A 106 4.17 30.16 29.33
N TRP A 107 4.30 29.71 28.07
CA TRP A 107 3.32 28.90 27.37
C TRP A 107 3.14 27.50 27.96
N ALA A 108 4.22 26.88 28.46
CA ALA A 108 4.18 25.56 29.07
C ALA A 108 3.26 25.49 30.31
N LYS A 109 3.00 26.63 30.99
CA LYS A 109 2.08 26.70 32.14
C LYS A 109 0.62 26.38 31.77
N ASP A 110 0.26 26.55 30.50
CA ASP A 110 -1.06 26.26 29.95
C ASP A 110 -1.02 25.05 28.97
N ASP A 111 0.00 24.19 29.07
CA ASP A 111 0.24 23.03 28.20
C ASP A 111 0.45 23.37 26.71
N ILE A 112 0.90 24.59 26.43
CA ILE A 112 1.22 25.04 25.08
C ILE A 112 2.69 24.76 24.83
N SER A 113 2.99 23.64 24.17
CA SER A 113 4.35 23.15 23.95
C SER A 113 4.51 22.48 22.58
N LEU A 114 5.76 22.23 22.17
CA LEU A 114 6.07 21.45 20.96
C LEU A 114 5.52 20.02 21.06
N ASP A 115 5.61 19.39 22.23
CA ASP A 115 5.02 18.07 22.47
C ASP A 115 3.49 18.08 22.30
N ALA A 116 2.82 19.09 22.87
CA ALA A 116 1.39 19.28 22.68
C ALA A 116 1.02 19.53 21.21
N ALA A 117 1.85 20.26 20.45
CA ALA A 117 1.64 20.44 19.01
C ALA A 117 1.78 19.13 18.23
N TYR A 118 2.75 18.27 18.56
CA TYR A 118 2.85 16.94 17.95
C TYR A 118 1.65 16.05 18.29
N LYS A 119 1.18 16.08 19.54
CA LYS A 119 -0.05 15.38 19.96
C LYS A 119 -1.27 15.88 19.19
N LEU A 120 -1.40 17.19 19.02
CA LEU A 120 -2.48 17.79 18.24
C LEU A 120 -2.40 17.38 16.76
N LYS A 121 -1.20 17.39 16.15
CA LYS A 121 -1.00 16.91 14.78
C LYS A 121 -1.47 15.46 14.63
N SER A 122 -1.07 14.58 15.55
CA SER A 122 -1.50 13.19 15.55
C SER A 122 -3.02 13.06 15.71
N ALA A 123 -3.64 13.82 16.61
CA ALA A 123 -5.10 13.81 16.78
C ALA A 123 -5.86 14.27 15.51
N VAL A 124 -5.35 15.30 14.83
CA VAL A 124 -5.88 15.78 13.54
C VAL A 124 -5.77 14.67 12.47
N GLU A 125 -4.62 14.00 12.37
CA GLU A 125 -4.39 12.90 11.43
C GLU A 125 -5.32 11.70 11.72
N VAL A 126 -5.48 11.31 12.98
CA VAL A 126 -6.41 10.24 13.40
C VAL A 126 -7.85 10.59 13.05
N LYS A 127 -8.27 11.84 13.27
CA LYS A 127 -9.62 12.29 12.90
C LYS A 127 -9.82 12.26 11.38
N ALA A 128 -8.83 12.72 10.61
CA ALA A 128 -8.87 12.68 9.15
C ALA A 128 -8.99 11.24 8.63
N PHE A 129 -8.20 10.32 9.19
CA PHE A 129 -8.28 8.91 8.85
C PHE A 129 -9.64 8.30 9.20
N SER A 130 -10.18 8.63 10.37
CA SER A 130 -11.52 8.21 10.82
C SER A 130 -12.63 8.66 9.85
N ASN A 131 -12.58 9.91 9.39
CA ASN A 131 -13.51 10.41 8.37
C ASN A 131 -13.37 9.61 7.06
N ALA A 132 -12.13 9.33 6.62
CA ALA A 132 -11.91 8.52 5.42
C ALA A 132 -12.43 7.09 5.56
N THR A 133 -12.30 6.48 6.75
CA THR A 133 -12.87 5.15 7.06
C THR A 133 -14.39 5.17 7.15
N GLN A 134 -14.99 6.28 7.59
CA GLN A 134 -16.45 6.43 7.62
C GLN A 134 -17.04 6.54 6.20
N GLU A 135 -16.40 7.31 5.33
CA GLU A 135 -16.80 7.41 3.92
C GLU A 135 -16.51 6.11 3.15
N ASN A 136 -15.40 5.44 3.50
CA ASN A 136 -15.01 4.13 2.99
C ASN A 136 -14.99 4.03 1.46
N THR A 137 -14.33 4.99 0.78
CA THR A 137 -14.20 4.98 -0.68
C THR A 137 -12.74 5.09 -1.10
N VAL A 138 -12.43 4.71 -2.35
CA VAL A 138 -11.10 4.94 -2.93
C VAL A 138 -10.72 6.42 -2.86
N ALA A 139 -11.68 7.32 -3.12
CA ALA A 139 -11.46 8.77 -3.12
C ALA A 139 -11.16 9.32 -1.71
N SER A 140 -11.88 8.85 -0.68
CA SER A 140 -11.70 9.33 0.69
C SER A 140 -10.33 8.95 1.25
N PHE A 141 -9.89 7.70 1.05
CA PHE A 141 -8.53 7.28 1.45
C PHE A 141 -7.44 7.94 0.61
N GLN A 142 -7.67 8.18 -0.69
CA GLN A 142 -6.71 8.91 -1.51
C GLN A 142 -6.56 10.35 -1.03
N ALA A 143 -7.66 11.04 -0.71
CA ALA A 143 -7.62 12.41 -0.19
C ALA A 143 -6.87 12.48 1.16
N PHE A 144 -7.07 11.49 2.04
CA PHE A 144 -6.31 11.38 3.28
C PHE A 144 -4.80 11.24 3.01
N LEU A 145 -4.41 10.31 2.12
CA LEU A 145 -2.99 10.09 1.78
C LEU A 145 -2.32 11.32 1.17
N ASP A 146 -3.06 12.09 0.36
CA ASP A 146 -2.53 13.29 -0.30
C ASP A 146 -2.38 14.46 0.68
N LYS A 147 -3.32 14.64 1.61
CA LYS A 147 -3.34 15.79 2.54
C LYS A 147 -2.52 15.58 3.80
N PHE A 148 -2.39 14.33 4.26
CA PHE A 148 -1.71 13.97 5.51
C PHE A 148 -0.48 13.07 5.25
N PRO A 149 0.50 13.54 4.46
CA PRO A 149 1.65 12.72 4.09
C PRO A 149 2.47 12.35 5.32
N GLY A 150 2.71 11.05 5.51
CA GLY A 150 3.49 10.53 6.63
C GLY A 150 2.70 10.37 7.94
N ALA A 151 1.38 10.49 7.91
CA ALA A 151 0.54 10.06 9.02
C ALA A 151 0.78 8.57 9.34
N GLU A 152 0.69 8.20 10.61
CA GLU A 152 0.92 6.82 11.07
C GLU A 152 0.04 5.80 10.34
N ASP A 153 -1.22 6.16 10.10
CA ASP A 153 -2.22 5.33 9.42
C ASP A 153 -2.06 5.25 7.90
N SER A 154 -1.05 5.90 7.30
CA SER A 154 -0.87 5.92 5.83
C SER A 154 -0.83 4.53 5.22
N LYS A 155 -0.17 3.56 5.87
CA LYS A 155 -0.10 2.17 5.38
C LYS A 155 -1.47 1.49 5.40
N LEU A 156 -2.26 1.73 6.45
CA LEU A 156 -3.63 1.20 6.57
C LEU A 156 -4.55 1.84 5.52
N ALA A 157 -4.46 3.15 5.32
CA ALA A 157 -5.22 3.85 4.29
C ALA A 157 -4.92 3.32 2.88
N VAL A 158 -3.64 3.04 2.55
CA VAL A 158 -3.27 2.39 1.28
C VAL A 158 -3.91 1.01 1.17
N ALA A 159 -3.85 0.20 2.24
CA ALA A 159 -4.44 -1.14 2.24
C ALA A 159 -5.96 -1.11 2.04
N TYR A 160 -6.68 -0.23 2.74
CA TYR A 160 -8.13 -0.07 2.58
C TYR A 160 -8.52 0.45 1.20
N ARG A 161 -7.82 1.49 0.70
CA ARG A 161 -8.03 2.01 -0.65
C ARG A 161 -7.86 0.92 -1.70
N ASN A 162 -6.77 0.15 -1.62
CA ASN A 162 -6.48 -0.90 -2.60
C ASN A 162 -7.50 -2.04 -2.49
N LYS A 163 -7.92 -2.42 -1.27
CA LYS A 163 -8.96 -3.43 -1.07
C LYS A 163 -10.28 -3.04 -1.72
N ILE A 164 -10.74 -1.80 -1.50
CA ILE A 164 -11.99 -1.31 -2.10
C ILE A 164 -11.88 -1.26 -3.62
N ALA A 165 -10.80 -0.70 -4.15
CA ALA A 165 -10.59 -0.65 -5.60
C ALA A 165 -10.51 -2.05 -6.24
N TRP A 166 -9.99 -3.04 -5.50
CA TRP A 166 -9.96 -4.42 -5.94
C TRP A 166 -11.36 -5.05 -5.95
N GLU A 167 -12.15 -4.82 -4.90
CA GLU A 167 -13.55 -5.27 -4.82
C GLU A 167 -14.39 -4.66 -5.96
N GLU A 168 -14.18 -3.39 -6.29
CA GLU A 168 -14.79 -2.72 -7.45
C GLU A 168 -14.39 -3.40 -8.77
N ALA A 169 -13.10 -3.66 -8.97
CA ALA A 169 -12.60 -4.34 -10.17
C ALA A 169 -13.17 -5.76 -10.30
N GLN A 170 -13.30 -6.49 -9.19
CA GLN A 170 -13.94 -7.80 -9.12
C GLN A 170 -15.44 -7.76 -9.40
N SER A 171 -16.13 -6.72 -8.94
CA SER A 171 -17.57 -6.54 -9.19
C SER A 171 -17.85 -6.28 -10.67
N LEU A 172 -17.03 -5.43 -11.30
CA LEU A 172 -17.13 -5.15 -12.74
C LEU A 172 -16.72 -6.36 -13.58
N ASN A 173 -15.67 -7.08 -13.15
CA ASN A 173 -15.15 -8.29 -13.80
C ASN A 173 -14.98 -8.14 -15.33
N THR A 174 -14.25 -7.12 -15.76
CA THR A 174 -13.90 -6.91 -17.18
C THR A 174 -12.39 -6.82 -17.35
N LEU A 175 -11.92 -6.93 -18.59
CA LEU A 175 -10.51 -6.75 -18.92
C LEU A 175 -10.03 -5.34 -18.49
N GLU A 176 -10.85 -4.32 -18.76
CA GLU A 176 -10.58 -2.93 -18.48
C GLU A 176 -10.53 -2.65 -16.98
N SER A 177 -11.42 -3.26 -16.18
CA SER A 177 -11.44 -3.05 -14.73
C SER A 177 -10.17 -3.58 -14.07
N TYR A 178 -9.69 -4.77 -14.47
CA TYR A 178 -8.43 -5.32 -13.97
C TYR A 178 -7.22 -4.54 -14.48
N GLN A 179 -7.21 -4.13 -15.75
CA GLN A 179 -6.11 -3.30 -16.27
C GLN A 179 -6.04 -1.93 -15.60
N TYR A 180 -7.20 -1.31 -15.32
CA TYR A 180 -7.29 -0.07 -14.56
C TYR A 180 -6.71 -0.24 -13.15
N PHE A 181 -7.10 -1.29 -12.43
CA PHE A 181 -6.57 -1.59 -11.10
C PHE A 181 -5.04 -1.75 -11.12
N ILE A 182 -4.51 -2.55 -12.06
CA ILE A 182 -3.07 -2.79 -12.23
C ILE A 182 -2.31 -1.47 -12.44
N ASN A 183 -2.84 -0.61 -13.32
CA ASN A 183 -2.19 0.67 -13.65
C ASN A 183 -2.26 1.66 -12.49
N ARG A 184 -3.40 1.73 -11.78
CA ARG A 184 -3.63 2.74 -10.76
C ARG A 184 -2.99 2.38 -9.41
N PHE A 185 -2.85 1.09 -9.11
CA PHE A 185 -2.36 0.58 -7.83
C PHE A 185 -1.23 -0.44 -8.00
N PRO A 186 -0.11 -0.11 -8.68
CA PRO A 186 0.91 -1.08 -9.09
C PRO A 186 1.68 -1.76 -7.94
N GLN A 187 1.54 -1.24 -6.71
CA GLN A 187 2.16 -1.79 -5.50
C GLN A 187 1.15 -2.50 -4.59
N ALA A 188 -0.09 -2.72 -5.07
CA ALA A 188 -1.10 -3.44 -4.31
C ALA A 188 -0.76 -4.93 -4.20
N GLU A 189 -1.06 -5.54 -3.06
CA GLU A 189 -0.87 -6.97 -2.83
C GLU A 189 -1.69 -7.84 -3.80
N GLN A 190 -2.79 -7.29 -4.34
CA GLN A 190 -3.71 -7.96 -5.25
C GLN A 190 -3.22 -7.97 -6.72
N ILE A 191 -2.08 -7.35 -7.03
CA ILE A 191 -1.56 -7.27 -8.40
C ILE A 191 -1.39 -8.64 -9.09
N PRO A 192 -0.82 -9.67 -8.45
CA PRO A 192 -0.70 -10.99 -9.08
C PRO A 192 -2.06 -11.58 -9.49
N ASP A 193 -3.08 -11.44 -8.64
CA ASP A 193 -4.43 -11.92 -8.92
C ASP A 193 -5.12 -11.09 -10.01
N ALA A 194 -4.94 -9.76 -10.00
CA ALA A 194 -5.44 -8.88 -11.04
C ALA A 194 -4.87 -9.24 -12.42
N ILE A 195 -3.55 -9.47 -12.50
CA ILE A 195 -2.86 -9.92 -13.70
C ILE A 195 -3.44 -11.26 -14.17
N LYS A 196 -3.54 -12.25 -13.27
CA LYS A 196 -4.08 -13.57 -13.62
C LYS A 196 -5.52 -13.53 -14.12
N ARG A 197 -6.35 -12.62 -13.60
CA ARG A 197 -7.73 -12.44 -14.08
C ARG A 197 -7.78 -11.75 -15.43
N ARG A 198 -7.06 -10.65 -15.60
CA ARG A 198 -6.90 -9.97 -16.90
C ARG A 198 -6.41 -10.94 -17.97
N ASP A 199 -5.37 -11.69 -17.67
CA ASP A 199 -4.75 -12.66 -18.58
C ASP A 199 -5.72 -13.76 -19.02
N ARG A 200 -6.66 -14.15 -18.14
CA ARG A 200 -7.71 -15.11 -18.47
C ARG A 200 -8.69 -14.57 -19.50
N PHE A 201 -9.05 -13.29 -19.43
CA PHE A 201 -9.91 -12.67 -20.45
C PHE A 201 -9.24 -12.70 -21.82
N VAL A 202 -7.96 -12.34 -21.88
CA VAL A 202 -7.16 -12.40 -23.11
C VAL A 202 -7.09 -13.83 -23.63
N TYR A 203 -6.71 -14.80 -22.79
CA TYR A 203 -6.65 -16.20 -23.17
C TYR A 203 -7.99 -16.72 -23.72
N ASN A 204 -9.09 -16.46 -23.03
CA ASN A 204 -10.41 -16.91 -23.47
C ASN A 204 -10.81 -16.29 -24.82
N ALA A 205 -10.55 -15.00 -25.03
CA ALA A 205 -10.88 -14.31 -26.27
C ALA A 205 -10.04 -14.84 -27.45
N GLU A 206 -8.74 -14.98 -27.25
CA GLU A 206 -7.79 -15.41 -28.29
C GLU A 206 -7.93 -16.90 -28.63
N THR A 207 -8.45 -17.71 -27.71
CA THR A 207 -8.57 -19.17 -27.88
C THR A 207 -10.01 -19.65 -28.01
N GLN A 208 -10.99 -18.75 -28.11
CA GLN A 208 -12.42 -19.08 -28.17
C GLN A 208 -12.76 -20.08 -29.28
N GLY A 209 -12.05 -20.03 -30.42
CA GLY A 209 -12.27 -20.93 -31.54
C GLY A 209 -11.81 -22.37 -31.30
N GLY A 210 -10.97 -22.61 -30.29
CA GLY A 210 -10.49 -23.93 -29.90
C GLY A 210 -9.62 -24.63 -30.95
N ARG A 211 -9.15 -23.91 -31.98
CA ARG A 211 -8.33 -24.51 -33.06
C ARG A 211 -6.86 -24.44 -32.72
N LEU A 212 -6.09 -25.35 -33.29
CA LEU A 212 -4.62 -25.36 -33.18
C LEU A 212 -4.01 -24.01 -33.58
N SER A 213 -4.54 -23.35 -34.62
CA SER A 213 -4.10 -22.02 -35.05
C SER A 213 -4.29 -20.95 -33.98
N ASP A 214 -5.38 -21.00 -33.24
CA ASP A 214 -5.77 -20.00 -32.24
C ASP A 214 -4.81 -20.07 -31.05
N TYR A 215 -4.58 -21.26 -30.50
CA TYR A 215 -3.60 -21.45 -29.42
C TYR A 215 -2.17 -21.12 -29.85
N ARG A 216 -1.75 -21.48 -31.07
CA ARG A 216 -0.41 -21.13 -31.58
C ARG A 216 -0.25 -19.62 -31.75
N GLN A 217 -1.30 -18.92 -32.19
CA GLN A 217 -1.28 -17.45 -32.29
C GLN A 217 -1.21 -16.82 -30.91
N PHE A 218 -2.01 -17.28 -29.96
CA PHE A 218 -1.95 -16.84 -28.58
C PHE A 218 -0.55 -17.02 -27.98
N ALA A 219 0.04 -18.21 -28.09
CA ALA A 219 1.37 -18.50 -27.54
C ALA A 219 2.48 -17.61 -28.13
N ARG A 220 2.33 -17.17 -29.39
CA ARG A 220 3.27 -16.23 -30.04
C ARG A 220 3.04 -14.79 -29.60
N ASN A 221 1.78 -14.36 -29.51
CA ASN A 221 1.43 -12.96 -29.27
C ASN A 221 1.49 -12.59 -27.77
N PHE A 222 1.34 -13.57 -26.89
CA PHE A 222 1.26 -13.37 -25.44
C PHE A 222 2.21 -14.28 -24.65
N PRO A 223 3.53 -14.18 -24.88
CA PRO A 223 4.52 -15.06 -24.25
C PRO A 223 4.62 -14.89 -22.72
N ASP A 224 4.19 -13.75 -22.18
CA ASP A 224 4.21 -13.48 -20.74
C ASP A 224 2.85 -13.69 -20.06
N ASN A 225 1.84 -14.17 -20.80
CA ASN A 225 0.51 -14.39 -20.24
C ASN A 225 0.51 -15.61 -19.31
N SER A 226 -0.16 -15.45 -18.16
CA SER A 226 -0.27 -16.48 -17.11
C SER A 226 -0.82 -17.83 -17.58
N TYR A 227 -1.49 -17.90 -18.74
CA TYR A 227 -2.08 -19.10 -19.35
C TYR A 227 -1.28 -19.65 -20.55
N LEU A 228 -0.03 -19.19 -20.76
CA LEU A 228 0.80 -19.70 -21.85
C LEU A 228 0.97 -21.22 -21.78
N SER A 229 1.23 -21.77 -20.58
CA SER A 229 1.41 -23.20 -20.36
C SER A 229 0.16 -24.00 -20.74
N GLU A 230 -1.02 -23.52 -20.36
CA GLU A 230 -2.30 -24.12 -20.70
C GLU A 230 -2.55 -24.09 -22.22
N ALA A 231 -2.22 -22.98 -22.90
CA ALA A 231 -2.30 -22.92 -24.35
C ALA A 231 -1.38 -23.93 -25.04
N ILE A 232 -0.14 -24.07 -24.54
CA ILE A 232 0.83 -25.04 -25.07
C ILE A 232 0.36 -26.49 -24.86
N GLU A 233 -0.28 -26.79 -23.72
CA GLU A 233 -0.89 -28.12 -23.50
C GLU A 233 -2.03 -28.38 -24.49
N GLN A 234 -2.86 -27.38 -24.81
CA GLN A 234 -3.90 -27.54 -25.85
C GLN A 234 -3.29 -27.75 -27.24
N ILE A 235 -2.19 -27.07 -27.56
CA ILE A 235 -1.43 -27.29 -28.80
C ILE A 235 -0.94 -28.74 -28.88
N TYR A 236 -0.41 -29.28 -27.78
CA TYR A 236 0.01 -30.67 -27.69
C TYR A 236 -1.16 -31.61 -28.00
N VAL A 237 -2.27 -31.49 -27.25
CA VAL A 237 -3.45 -32.33 -27.39
C VAL A 237 -3.98 -32.34 -28.83
N LEU A 238 -4.12 -31.15 -29.44
CA LEU A 238 -4.67 -31.02 -30.79
C LEU A 238 -3.71 -31.53 -31.88
N ARG A 239 -2.39 -31.49 -31.66
CA ARG A 239 -1.40 -32.04 -32.60
C ARG A 239 -1.21 -33.55 -32.47
N SER A 240 -1.44 -34.11 -31.28
CA SER A 240 -1.17 -35.52 -31.01
C SER A 240 -2.30 -36.48 -31.39
N VAL A 241 -3.40 -35.99 -31.98
CA VAL A 241 -4.61 -36.80 -32.27
C VAL A 241 -4.33 -37.99 -33.20
N ASP A 242 -3.43 -37.82 -34.15
CA ASP A 242 -3.07 -38.87 -35.13
C ASP A 242 -1.92 -39.78 -34.65
N HIS A 243 -1.39 -39.53 -33.44
CA HIS A 243 -0.25 -40.24 -32.87
C HIS A 243 0.95 -40.37 -33.84
N SER A 244 1.27 -39.33 -34.61
CA SER A 244 2.40 -39.40 -35.55
C SER A 244 3.73 -38.97 -34.92
N ILE A 245 4.81 -39.71 -35.25
CA ILE A 245 6.19 -39.39 -34.88
C ILE A 245 6.53 -37.94 -35.27
N LYS A 246 6.14 -37.51 -36.48
CA LYS A 246 6.40 -36.14 -36.94
C LYS A 246 5.77 -35.08 -36.03
N ASN A 247 4.51 -35.26 -35.62
CA ASN A 247 3.82 -34.25 -34.78
C ASN A 247 4.43 -34.14 -33.39
N TYR A 248 4.80 -35.27 -32.78
CA TYR A 248 5.51 -35.28 -31.50
C TYR A 248 6.89 -34.62 -31.59
N HIS A 249 7.66 -34.94 -32.63
CA HIS A 249 8.96 -34.32 -32.87
C HIS A 249 8.84 -32.81 -33.02
N ASP A 250 7.99 -32.36 -33.94
CA ASP A 250 7.83 -30.94 -34.22
C ASP A 250 7.31 -30.17 -32.99
N PHE A 251 6.43 -30.77 -32.18
CA PHE A 251 5.98 -30.17 -30.93
C PHE A 251 7.15 -29.99 -29.94
N ALA A 252 7.94 -31.04 -29.72
CA ALA A 252 9.07 -31.01 -28.81
C ALA A 252 10.14 -29.97 -29.21
N GLN A 253 10.32 -29.77 -30.52
CA GLN A 253 11.22 -28.73 -31.05
C GLN A 253 10.64 -27.31 -30.89
N GLU A 254 9.33 -27.14 -31.07
CA GLU A 254 8.68 -25.82 -31.01
C GLU A 254 8.49 -25.31 -29.57
N TYR A 255 8.30 -26.23 -28.60
CA TYR A 255 8.03 -25.89 -27.20
C TYR A 255 8.99 -26.58 -26.21
N PRO A 256 10.32 -26.50 -26.39
CA PRO A 256 11.29 -27.35 -25.68
C PRO A 256 11.28 -27.20 -24.15
N LYS A 257 10.76 -26.08 -23.63
CA LYS A 257 10.68 -25.78 -22.19
C LYS A 257 9.34 -26.14 -21.54
N SER A 258 8.35 -26.61 -22.31
CA SER A 258 7.03 -26.94 -21.78
C SER A 258 7.02 -28.32 -21.10
N GLU A 259 6.18 -28.51 -20.08
CA GLU A 259 6.02 -29.82 -19.44
C GLU A 259 5.44 -30.87 -20.41
N ALA A 260 4.59 -30.45 -21.36
CA ALA A 260 4.05 -31.29 -22.41
C ALA A 260 5.13 -31.90 -23.32
N THR A 261 6.30 -31.27 -23.42
CA THR A 261 7.39 -31.75 -24.28
C THR A 261 7.94 -33.08 -23.83
N LYS A 262 7.93 -33.38 -22.53
CA LYS A 262 8.33 -34.70 -22.02
C LYS A 262 7.39 -35.78 -22.56
N LYS A 263 6.07 -35.54 -22.48
CA LYS A 263 5.05 -36.45 -23.03
C LYS A 263 5.24 -36.67 -24.53
N ALA A 264 5.52 -35.60 -25.27
CA ALA A 264 5.77 -35.70 -26.71
C ALA A 264 7.00 -36.56 -27.01
N TRP A 265 8.10 -36.35 -26.30
CA TRP A 265 9.30 -37.19 -26.41
C TRP A 265 9.04 -38.65 -26.05
N ASP A 266 8.26 -38.92 -25.00
CA ASP A 266 7.94 -40.29 -24.57
C ASP A 266 7.11 -41.03 -25.62
N TRP A 267 6.08 -40.38 -26.19
CA TRP A 267 5.29 -40.97 -27.27
C TRP A 267 6.11 -41.17 -28.55
N LEU A 268 6.97 -40.20 -28.88
CA LEU A 268 7.89 -40.32 -30.01
C LEU A 268 8.82 -41.52 -29.83
N LEU A 269 9.39 -41.71 -28.63
CA LEU A 269 10.18 -42.89 -28.29
C LEU A 269 9.38 -44.17 -28.46
N ALA A 270 8.20 -44.25 -27.86
CA ALA A 270 7.36 -45.44 -27.88
C ALA A 270 7.00 -45.89 -29.31
N LEU A 271 6.62 -44.94 -30.17
CA LEU A 271 6.23 -45.21 -31.55
C LEU A 271 7.42 -45.57 -32.43
N TYR A 272 8.48 -44.77 -32.38
CA TYR A 272 9.65 -44.96 -33.23
C TYR A 272 10.40 -46.25 -32.87
N GLN A 273 10.57 -46.56 -31.58
CA GLN A 273 11.26 -47.78 -31.17
C GLN A 273 10.49 -49.05 -31.60
N ALA A 274 9.16 -49.01 -31.62
CA ALA A 274 8.34 -50.14 -32.04
C ALA A 274 8.52 -50.46 -33.53
N GLU A 275 8.76 -49.43 -34.36
CA GLU A 275 8.93 -49.58 -35.81
C GLU A 275 10.38 -49.75 -36.26
N HIS A 276 11.33 -49.14 -35.54
CA HIS A 276 12.72 -48.99 -35.99
C HIS A 276 13.77 -49.42 -34.96
N GLY A 277 13.37 -49.76 -33.73
CA GLY A 277 14.28 -50.14 -32.65
C GLY A 277 14.95 -48.96 -31.94
N ILE A 278 15.36 -49.19 -30.69
CA ILE A 278 15.92 -48.18 -29.79
C ILE A 278 17.25 -47.58 -30.29
N ASN A 279 18.10 -48.38 -30.95
CA ASN A 279 19.40 -47.89 -31.43
C ASN A 279 19.24 -46.84 -32.54
N ASN A 280 18.27 -47.02 -33.45
CA ASN A 280 17.98 -46.04 -34.49
C ASN A 280 17.36 -44.76 -33.91
N PHE A 281 16.59 -44.88 -32.82
CA PHE A 281 16.05 -43.73 -32.11
C PHE A 281 17.15 -42.81 -31.58
N ILE A 282 18.15 -43.39 -30.90
CA ILE A 282 19.28 -42.65 -30.31
C ILE A 282 20.02 -41.83 -31.37
N ILE A 283 20.18 -42.38 -32.57
CA ILE A 283 20.85 -41.71 -33.69
C ILE A 283 19.98 -40.57 -34.24
N GLN A 284 18.69 -40.84 -34.43
CA GLN A 284 17.78 -39.91 -35.10
C GLN A 284 17.34 -38.74 -34.21
N TYR A 285 17.23 -38.96 -32.90
CA TYR A 285 16.72 -37.99 -31.94
C TYR A 285 17.66 -37.78 -30.75
N PRO A 286 18.86 -37.21 -30.98
CA PRO A 286 19.84 -36.97 -29.92
C PRO A 286 19.37 -35.95 -28.86
N GLY A 287 18.27 -35.23 -29.12
CA GLY A 287 17.68 -34.24 -28.21
C GLY A 287 16.71 -34.80 -27.17
N TYR A 288 16.57 -36.13 -27.05
CA TYR A 288 15.72 -36.75 -26.04
C TYR A 288 16.17 -36.38 -24.62
N TYR A 289 15.22 -36.02 -23.76
CA TYR A 289 15.50 -35.38 -22.46
C TYR A 289 16.05 -36.32 -21.37
N GLN A 290 16.07 -37.64 -21.59
CA GLN A 290 16.62 -38.64 -20.68
C GLN A 290 17.61 -39.59 -21.40
N PRO A 291 18.83 -39.14 -21.72
CA PRO A 291 19.82 -39.96 -22.43
C PRO A 291 20.21 -41.24 -21.65
N ASP A 292 20.39 -41.15 -20.33
CA ASP A 292 20.73 -42.30 -19.47
C ASP A 292 19.65 -43.41 -19.49
N TYR A 293 18.39 -43.02 -19.71
CA TYR A 293 17.29 -43.97 -19.85
C TYR A 293 17.38 -44.75 -21.17
N LEU A 294 17.73 -44.06 -22.27
CA LEU A 294 17.92 -44.69 -23.57
C LEU A 294 19.07 -45.71 -23.53
N GLU A 295 20.17 -45.40 -22.82
CA GLU A 295 21.29 -46.31 -22.69
C GLU A 295 20.88 -47.61 -21.97
N LYS A 296 20.12 -47.50 -20.87
CA LYS A 296 19.62 -48.66 -20.12
C LYS A 296 18.72 -49.54 -20.98
N ILE A 297 17.79 -48.95 -21.73
CA ILE A 297 16.90 -49.71 -22.63
C ILE A 297 17.72 -50.37 -23.75
N SER A 298 18.66 -49.65 -24.37
CA SER A 298 19.53 -50.18 -25.41
C SER A 298 20.38 -51.37 -24.92
N GLN A 299 20.80 -51.38 -23.65
CA GLN A 299 21.50 -52.52 -23.04
C GLN A 299 20.59 -53.73 -22.89
N VAL A 300 19.34 -53.54 -22.43
CA VAL A 300 18.36 -54.63 -22.27
C VAL A 300 17.96 -55.21 -23.62
N ASP A 301 17.76 -54.38 -24.64
CA ASP A 301 17.38 -54.81 -26.00
C ASP A 301 18.49 -55.65 -26.68
N ARG A 302 19.75 -55.53 -26.22
CA ARG A 302 20.87 -56.36 -26.68
C ARG A 302 20.92 -57.74 -26.03
N LEU A 303 20.17 -57.98 -24.95
CA LEU A 303 20.12 -59.29 -24.30
C LEU A 303 19.33 -60.26 -25.18
N GLN A 304 20.03 -61.18 -25.85
CA GLN A 304 19.39 -62.27 -26.56
C GLN A 304 18.98 -63.34 -25.54
N TYR A 305 17.68 -63.39 -25.22
CA TYR A 305 17.15 -64.52 -24.46
C TYR A 305 17.16 -65.77 -25.34
N VAL A 306 18.02 -66.73 -25.02
CA VAL A 306 18.05 -68.01 -25.72
C VAL A 306 17.05 -68.95 -25.04
N PRO A 307 15.96 -69.37 -25.71
CA PRO A 307 15.06 -70.36 -25.15
C PRO A 307 15.76 -71.71 -25.13
N VAL A 308 15.87 -72.30 -23.95
CA VAL A 308 16.37 -73.67 -23.78
C VAL A 308 15.20 -74.54 -23.35
N TYR A 309 14.91 -75.56 -24.15
CA TYR A 309 13.89 -76.55 -23.83
C TYR A 309 14.58 -77.80 -23.26
N GLU A 310 14.38 -78.04 -21.96
CA GLU A 310 14.97 -79.18 -21.26
C GLU A 310 13.98 -79.72 -20.22
N GLN A 311 13.82 -81.05 -20.16
CA GLN A 311 12.89 -81.75 -19.25
C GLN A 311 11.42 -81.28 -19.33
N GLU A 312 10.89 -81.08 -20.53
CA GLU A 312 9.52 -80.59 -20.77
C GLU A 312 9.21 -79.19 -20.22
N LEU A 313 10.24 -78.43 -19.83
CA LEU A 313 10.12 -77.06 -19.36
C LEU A 313 10.86 -76.10 -20.29
N LEU A 314 10.28 -74.92 -20.51
CA LEU A 314 10.86 -73.84 -21.32
C LEU A 314 11.57 -72.85 -20.39
N TRP A 315 12.89 -72.73 -20.53
CA TRP A 315 13.72 -71.79 -19.78
C TRP A 315 14.22 -70.66 -20.70
N PHE A 316 14.41 -69.46 -20.14
CA PHE A 316 15.05 -68.35 -20.83
C PHE A 316 16.32 -67.94 -20.09
N TYR A 317 17.47 -68.05 -20.73
CA TYR A 317 18.74 -67.52 -20.23
C TYR A 317 19.01 -66.18 -20.92
N GLY A 318 19.29 -65.14 -20.12
CA GLY A 318 19.69 -63.80 -20.59
C GLY A 318 21.14 -63.50 -20.29
#